data_AF-A0A9D8U0R9-F1
#
_entry.id   AF-A0A9D8U0R9-F1
#
_cell.length_a   1.000
_cell.length_b   1.000
_cell.length_c   1.000
_cell.angle_alpha   90.00
_cell.angle_beta   90.00
_cell.angle_gamma   90.00
#
_symmetry.space_group_name_H-M   'P 1'
#
loop_
_entity.id
_entity.type
_entity.pdbx_description
1 polymer ?
#
loop_
_entity_poly.entity_id
_entity_poly.type
_entity_poly.pdbx_seq_one_letter_code
_entity_poly.pdbx_strand_id
1 'polypeptide(L)'
;MTQYQRTIDELLVRYKLEPSLKEVFVEGYSDVQFFQRLLQLCELADARAYCIETVEIPDEDTADLVGLSGNRLRVFALSEKLLGVDAKILCIVDRDLDDLLETNHSSQLLKYTDLSCPPIYTLSPSVLSEVCRTLIHKEDLYSELLWESMCEILQRLAFYRATKIIWSWNIKSPSAKKYIEIHQGKFEFNEVNYREAFLRHVTSQNKYKELDETIASLQEKAPIDCRRYVNGHDYIEMILILIRTETNLGRFDERILSRALMLLNDFQEAIEGSLAGELRATFATN
;
A
#
# COMPACT_ATOMS: atom_id res chain seq x y z
N MET A 1 -11.65 2.85 -24.42
CA MET A 1 -10.50 3.32 -25.22
C MET A 1 -9.28 2.69 -24.61
N THR A 2 -8.55 1.87 -25.35
CA THR A 2 -7.26 1.34 -24.92
C THR A 2 -6.32 2.52 -24.77
N GLN A 3 -5.91 2.80 -23.54
CA GLN A 3 -4.90 3.82 -23.26
C GLN A 3 -3.59 3.33 -23.90
N TYR A 4 -2.96 4.19 -24.69
CA TYR A 4 -1.68 3.86 -25.32
C TYR A 4 -0.64 3.53 -24.24
N GLN A 5 0.04 2.40 -24.42
CA GLN A 5 1.13 1.94 -23.56
C GLN A 5 2.44 2.15 -24.32
N ARG A 6 3.45 2.74 -23.64
CA ARG A 6 4.78 2.90 -24.22
C ARG A 6 5.55 1.60 -24.13
N THR A 7 6.29 1.24 -25.16
CA THR A 7 7.22 0.11 -25.06
C THR A 7 8.50 0.52 -24.32
N ILE A 8 9.26 -0.46 -23.83
CA ILE A 8 10.58 -0.21 -23.23
C ILE A 8 11.52 0.46 -24.24
N ASP A 9 11.51 0.02 -25.51
CA ASP A 9 12.32 0.62 -26.57
C ASP A 9 11.98 2.10 -26.80
N GLU A 10 10.69 2.45 -26.77
CA GLU A 10 10.27 3.85 -26.87
C GLU A 10 10.78 4.69 -25.69
N LEU A 11 10.76 4.14 -24.47
CA LEU A 11 11.34 4.81 -23.29
C LEU A 11 12.86 4.99 -23.43
N LEU A 12 13.59 3.95 -23.85
CA LEU A 12 15.04 4.02 -24.07
C LEU A 12 15.41 5.09 -25.12
N VAL A 13 14.67 5.13 -26.24
CA VAL A 13 14.86 6.17 -27.26
C VAL A 13 14.55 7.56 -26.70
N ARG A 14 13.46 7.69 -25.93
CA ARG A 14 13.07 8.96 -25.31
C ARG A 14 14.13 9.48 -24.34
N TYR A 15 14.67 8.63 -23.48
CA TYR A 15 15.73 9.04 -22.53
C TYR A 15 17.04 9.37 -23.24
N LYS A 16 17.34 8.69 -24.36
CA LYS A 16 18.49 9.06 -25.21
C LYS A 16 18.33 10.44 -25.85
N LEU A 17 17.11 10.81 -26.25
CA LEU A 17 16.83 12.11 -26.88
C LEU A 17 16.63 13.23 -25.85
N GLU A 18 16.12 12.91 -24.67
CA GLU A 18 15.77 13.84 -23.60
C GLU A 18 16.35 13.37 -22.24
N PRO A 19 17.68 13.39 -22.06
CA PRO A 19 18.34 12.91 -20.83
C PRO A 19 17.99 13.73 -19.57
N SER A 20 17.44 14.93 -19.76
CA SER A 20 16.98 15.80 -18.67
C SER A 20 15.64 15.39 -18.05
N LEU A 21 14.97 14.36 -18.60
CA LEU A 21 13.71 13.85 -18.05
C LEU A 21 13.91 13.28 -16.64
N LYS A 22 12.93 13.57 -15.77
CA LYS A 22 12.87 13.11 -14.39
C LYS A 22 11.55 12.36 -14.19
N GLU A 23 11.62 11.04 -14.10
CA GLU A 23 10.41 10.19 -14.09
C GLU A 23 10.41 9.19 -12.93
N VAL A 24 9.22 8.99 -12.36
CA VAL A 24 8.96 8.01 -11.31
C VAL A 24 7.92 7.01 -11.84
N PHE A 25 8.20 5.71 -11.76
CA PHE A 25 7.24 4.65 -12.09
C PHE A 25 6.75 3.96 -10.83
N VAL A 26 5.43 3.82 -10.69
CA VAL A 26 4.76 3.26 -9.51
C VAL A 26 3.75 2.20 -9.91
N GLU A 27 3.31 1.37 -8.96
CA GLU A 27 2.45 0.22 -9.23
C GLU A 27 1.04 0.58 -9.69
N GLY A 28 0.41 1.59 -9.10
CA GLY A 28 -1.00 1.91 -9.32
C GLY A 28 -1.28 3.37 -9.64
N TYR A 29 -2.46 3.61 -10.25
CA TYR A 29 -2.96 4.97 -10.51
C TYR A 29 -3.27 5.77 -9.24
N SER A 30 -3.60 5.11 -8.13
CA SER A 30 -3.73 5.75 -6.82
C SER A 30 -2.40 6.36 -6.39
N ASP A 31 -1.33 5.61 -6.57
CA ASP A 31 -0.01 5.92 -6.05
C ASP A 31 0.60 7.08 -6.83
N VAL A 32 0.30 7.18 -8.14
CA VAL A 32 0.66 8.33 -8.97
C VAL A 32 0.25 9.64 -8.31
N GLN A 33 -0.93 9.71 -7.69
CA GLN A 33 -1.42 10.94 -7.07
C GLN A 33 -0.65 11.28 -5.80
N PHE A 34 -0.40 10.28 -4.96
CA PHE A 34 0.43 10.42 -3.79
C PHE A 34 1.84 10.89 -4.15
N PHE A 35 2.51 10.21 -5.09
CA PHE A 35 3.87 10.54 -5.49
C PHE A 35 3.95 11.86 -6.24
N GLN A 36 2.95 12.20 -7.07
CA GLN A 36 2.92 13.51 -7.72
C GLN A 36 2.79 14.63 -6.69
N ARG A 37 2.02 14.43 -5.61
CA ARG A 37 1.91 15.37 -4.50
C ARG A 37 3.22 15.45 -3.72
N LEU A 38 3.84 14.32 -3.41
CA LEU A 38 5.12 14.26 -2.69
C LEU A 38 6.23 14.97 -3.48
N LEU A 39 6.33 14.75 -4.79
CA LEU A 39 7.27 15.46 -5.66
C LEU A 39 7.08 16.98 -5.60
N GLN A 40 5.84 17.47 -5.62
CA GLN A 40 5.56 18.90 -5.48
C GLN A 40 6.00 19.45 -4.12
N LEU A 41 5.72 18.71 -3.04
CA LEU A 41 6.10 19.10 -1.67
C LEU A 41 7.63 19.06 -1.45
N CYS A 42 8.34 18.23 -2.20
CA CYS A 42 9.80 18.18 -2.22
C CYS A 42 10.44 19.20 -3.18
N GLU A 43 9.66 20.10 -3.78
CA GLU A 43 10.12 21.10 -4.75
C GLU A 43 10.70 20.49 -6.06
N LEU A 44 10.28 19.28 -6.41
CA LEU A 44 10.70 18.53 -7.60
C LEU A 44 9.61 18.59 -8.70
N ALA A 45 9.16 19.81 -9.02
CA ALA A 45 7.99 20.03 -9.87
C ALA A 45 8.19 19.65 -11.35
N ASP A 46 9.44 19.50 -11.79
CA ASP A 46 9.84 19.01 -13.10
C ASP A 46 9.83 17.48 -13.21
N ALA A 47 9.79 16.77 -12.09
CA ALA A 47 9.58 15.33 -12.05
C ALA A 47 8.10 14.94 -12.20
N ARG A 48 7.86 13.78 -12.81
CA ARG A 48 6.51 13.24 -13.06
C ARG A 48 6.41 11.78 -12.64
N ALA A 49 5.29 11.44 -12.00
CA ALA A 49 4.96 10.07 -11.64
C ALA A 49 4.04 9.42 -12.69
N TYR A 50 4.30 8.16 -13.02
CA TYR A 50 3.54 7.36 -13.98
C TYR A 50 3.20 5.99 -13.40
N CYS A 51 1.99 5.52 -13.70
CA CYS A 51 1.58 4.15 -13.37
C CYS A 51 2.30 3.19 -14.33
N ILE A 52 2.76 2.04 -13.82
CA ILE A 52 3.38 0.99 -14.62
C ILE A 52 2.46 0.47 -15.73
N GLU A 53 1.14 0.60 -15.57
CA GLU A 53 0.16 0.26 -16.60
C GLU A 53 0.26 1.14 -17.85
N THR A 54 1.00 2.26 -17.80
CA THR A 54 1.31 3.09 -18.98
C THR A 54 2.50 2.59 -19.79
N VAL A 55 3.17 1.51 -19.33
CA VAL A 55 4.31 0.88 -19.99
C VAL A 55 3.96 -0.58 -20.31
N GLU A 56 4.21 -0.97 -21.55
CA GLU A 56 4.14 -2.36 -21.99
C GLU A 56 5.40 -3.09 -21.52
N ILE A 57 5.21 -4.11 -20.69
CA ILE A 57 6.27 -4.98 -20.19
C ILE A 57 6.00 -6.37 -20.77
N PRO A 58 6.81 -6.83 -21.73
CA PRO A 58 6.70 -8.17 -22.30
C PRO A 58 6.82 -9.27 -21.23
N ASP A 59 6.10 -10.38 -21.39
CA ASP A 59 6.15 -11.51 -20.45
C ASP A 59 7.57 -12.07 -20.31
N GLU A 60 8.35 -12.07 -21.40
CA GLU A 60 9.76 -12.49 -21.42
C GLU A 60 10.65 -11.68 -20.47
N ASP A 61 10.31 -10.42 -20.21
CA ASP A 61 11.06 -9.54 -19.29
C ASP A 61 10.72 -9.79 -17.82
N THR A 62 9.73 -10.64 -17.56
CA THR A 62 9.27 -11.02 -16.21
C THR A 62 9.50 -12.48 -15.88
N ALA A 63 9.89 -13.31 -16.86
CA ALA A 63 9.92 -14.76 -16.75
C ALA A 63 10.84 -15.29 -15.64
N ASP A 64 11.96 -14.61 -15.39
CA ASP A 64 12.97 -15.03 -14.41
C ASP A 64 12.78 -14.40 -13.01
N LEU A 65 11.78 -13.54 -12.83
CA LEU A 65 11.54 -12.78 -11.60
C LEU A 65 10.62 -13.55 -10.63
N VAL A 66 11.13 -14.67 -10.13
CA VAL A 66 10.40 -15.55 -9.22
C VAL A 66 10.10 -14.86 -7.88
N GLY A 67 8.86 -15.01 -7.39
CA GLY A 67 8.42 -14.48 -6.10
C GLY A 67 7.73 -13.12 -6.18
N LEU A 68 7.79 -12.45 -7.34
CA LEU A 68 7.04 -11.23 -7.62
C LEU A 68 5.79 -11.53 -8.45
N SER A 69 4.76 -10.69 -8.34
CA SER A 69 3.57 -10.81 -9.17
C SER A 69 2.90 -9.45 -9.43
N GLY A 70 1.99 -9.40 -10.39
CA GLY A 70 1.16 -8.22 -10.66
C GLY A 70 1.96 -6.98 -11.11
N ASN A 71 1.54 -5.80 -10.65
CA ASN A 71 2.17 -4.54 -11.03
C ASN A 71 3.55 -4.36 -10.39
N ARG A 72 3.78 -4.87 -9.18
CA ARG A 72 5.10 -4.94 -8.54
C ARG A 72 6.15 -5.63 -9.41
N LEU A 73 5.81 -6.80 -9.96
CA LEU A 73 6.67 -7.54 -10.90
C LEU A 73 7.05 -6.69 -12.12
N ARG A 74 6.08 -5.97 -12.68
CA ARG A 74 6.28 -5.11 -13.85
C ARG A 74 7.16 -3.89 -13.54
N VAL A 75 7.00 -3.27 -12.36
CA VAL A 75 7.86 -2.16 -11.90
C VAL A 75 9.29 -2.66 -11.71
N PHE A 76 9.46 -3.84 -11.12
CA PHE A 76 10.79 -4.46 -10.97
C PHE A 76 11.44 -4.71 -12.33
N ALA A 77 10.73 -5.37 -13.27
CA ALA A 77 11.24 -5.63 -14.61
C ALA A 77 11.67 -4.35 -15.34
N LEU A 78 10.85 -3.29 -15.25
CA LEU A 78 11.18 -1.99 -15.83
C LEU A 78 12.45 -1.40 -15.20
N SER A 79 12.60 -1.51 -13.89
CA SER A 79 13.77 -0.99 -13.17
C SER A 79 15.07 -1.63 -13.65
N GLU A 80 15.07 -2.94 -13.93
CA GLU A 80 16.24 -3.66 -14.47
C GLU A 80 16.56 -3.26 -15.90
N LYS A 81 15.53 -3.05 -16.74
CA LYS A 81 15.71 -2.68 -18.16
C LYS A 81 16.20 -1.26 -18.37
N LEU A 82 15.93 -0.37 -17.42
CA LEU A 82 16.37 1.03 -17.46
C LEU A 82 17.72 1.25 -16.77
N LEU A 83 18.38 0.20 -16.26
CA LEU A 83 19.72 0.31 -15.68
C LEU A 83 20.72 0.87 -16.68
N GLY A 84 21.51 1.86 -16.24
CA GLY A 84 22.55 2.49 -17.05
C GLY A 84 22.05 3.50 -18.08
N VAL A 85 20.74 3.78 -18.13
CA VAL A 85 20.20 4.88 -18.93
C VAL A 85 20.64 6.22 -18.35
N ASP A 86 21.05 7.14 -19.22
CA ASP A 86 21.43 8.52 -18.85
C ASP A 86 20.19 9.42 -18.69
N ALA A 87 19.34 9.06 -17.74
CA ALA A 87 18.18 9.85 -17.33
C ALA A 87 17.91 9.65 -15.83
N LYS A 88 17.19 10.59 -15.22
CA LYS A 88 16.88 10.51 -13.79
C LYS A 88 15.57 9.74 -13.65
N ILE A 89 15.67 8.49 -13.22
CA ILE A 89 14.53 7.58 -13.12
C ILE A 89 14.52 6.92 -11.75
N LEU A 90 13.33 6.77 -11.15
CA LEU A 90 13.11 5.89 -10.01
C LEU A 90 11.87 5.01 -10.25
N CYS A 91 11.98 3.76 -9.84
CA CYS A 91 10.87 2.81 -9.79
C CYS A 91 10.53 2.61 -8.31
N ILE A 92 9.28 2.80 -7.93
CA ILE A 92 8.83 2.71 -6.54
C ILE A 92 7.75 1.64 -6.43
N VAL A 93 7.96 0.73 -5.49
CA VAL A 93 7.00 -0.33 -5.14
C VAL A 93 6.53 -0.18 -3.70
N ASP A 94 5.35 -0.72 -3.43
CA ASP A 94 4.82 -0.79 -2.09
C ASP A 94 5.65 -1.81 -1.27
N ARG A 95 5.92 -1.45 -0.02
CA ARG A 95 6.61 -2.34 0.93
C ARG A 95 5.73 -3.51 1.37
N ASP A 96 4.41 -3.37 1.29
CA ASP A 96 3.41 -4.39 1.62
C ASP A 96 3.72 -5.10 2.95
N LEU A 97 4.07 -6.39 2.87
CA LEU A 97 4.41 -7.27 3.98
C LEU A 97 5.90 -7.60 4.00
N ASP A 98 6.73 -6.94 3.19
CA ASP A 98 8.14 -7.32 3.02
C ASP A 98 8.95 -7.18 4.30
N ASP A 99 8.65 -6.19 5.13
CA ASP A 99 9.31 -6.04 6.43
C ASP A 99 8.93 -7.17 7.40
N LEU A 100 7.70 -7.71 7.27
CA LEU A 100 7.21 -8.80 8.10
C LEU A 100 7.69 -10.17 7.60
N LEU A 101 7.87 -10.32 6.28
CA LEU A 101 8.24 -11.57 5.61
C LEU A 101 9.73 -11.65 5.23
N GLU A 102 10.47 -10.55 5.39
CA GLU A 102 11.89 -10.42 5.01
C GLU A 102 12.15 -10.65 3.51
N THR A 103 11.24 -10.18 2.63
CA THR A 103 11.21 -10.46 1.17
C THR A 103 11.64 -9.28 0.29
N ASN A 104 12.40 -8.33 0.81
CA ASN A 104 12.82 -7.15 0.03
C ASN A 104 13.79 -7.53 -1.11
N HIS A 105 13.45 -7.15 -2.33
CA HIS A 105 14.35 -7.22 -3.49
C HIS A 105 15.11 -5.89 -3.63
N SER A 106 16.31 -5.91 -4.21
CA SER A 106 17.09 -4.68 -4.42
C SER A 106 17.47 -4.51 -5.89
N SER A 107 17.36 -3.28 -6.36
CA SER A 107 17.90 -2.80 -7.64
C SER A 107 18.27 -1.33 -7.48
N GLN A 108 19.20 -0.82 -8.28
CA GLN A 108 19.68 0.56 -8.16
C GLN A 108 18.55 1.59 -8.36
N LEU A 109 17.65 1.31 -9.31
CA LEU A 109 16.53 2.20 -9.63
C LEU A 109 15.27 1.88 -8.82
N LEU A 110 15.25 0.76 -8.08
CA LEU A 110 14.09 0.34 -7.31
C LEU A 110 14.15 0.85 -5.87
N LYS A 111 13.09 1.50 -5.43
CA LYS A 111 12.89 1.96 -4.07
C LYS A 111 11.54 1.47 -3.54
N TYR A 112 11.40 1.49 -2.23
CA TYR A 112 10.18 1.08 -1.53
C TYR A 112 9.58 2.28 -0.81
N THR A 113 8.26 2.27 -0.61
CA THR A 113 7.60 3.16 0.36
C THR A 113 8.23 3.03 1.76
N ASP A 114 8.21 4.08 2.58
CA ASP A 114 8.72 3.97 3.96
C ASP A 114 7.76 3.15 4.85
N LEU A 115 6.45 3.27 4.58
CA LEU A 115 5.37 2.48 5.18
C LEU A 115 4.93 1.37 4.21
N SER A 116 3.96 0.54 4.58
CA SER A 116 3.51 -0.57 3.73
C SER A 116 3.00 -0.12 2.36
N CYS A 117 2.24 0.98 2.28
CA CYS A 117 1.76 1.57 1.04
C CYS A 117 1.29 3.03 1.22
N PRO A 118 1.06 3.79 0.14
CA PRO A 118 0.73 5.22 0.21
C PRO A 118 -0.50 5.59 1.08
N PRO A 119 -1.63 4.85 1.06
CA PRO A 119 -2.77 5.19 1.91
C PRO A 119 -2.47 5.17 3.41
N ILE A 120 -1.50 4.35 3.83
CA ILE A 120 -1.17 4.14 5.24
C ILE A 120 -0.45 5.34 5.87
N TYR A 121 0.11 6.27 5.08
CA TYR A 121 0.57 7.57 5.59
C TYR A 121 -0.55 8.40 6.21
N THR A 122 -1.82 8.07 5.93
CA THR A 122 -2.98 8.73 6.53
C THR A 122 -3.52 7.99 7.75
N LEU A 123 -2.97 6.82 8.10
CA LEU A 123 -3.34 6.08 9.30
C LEU A 123 -2.71 6.75 10.53
N SER A 124 -3.40 7.74 11.08
CA SER A 124 -2.96 8.46 12.28
C SER A 124 -4.15 8.89 13.14
N PRO A 125 -3.93 9.11 14.45
CA PRO A 125 -4.95 9.68 15.33
C PRO A 125 -5.52 11.01 14.83
N SER A 126 -4.67 11.89 14.29
CA SER A 126 -5.07 13.22 13.80
C SER A 126 -6.00 13.12 12.59
N VAL A 127 -5.67 12.26 11.62
CA VAL A 127 -6.54 12.03 10.45
C VAL A 127 -7.85 11.38 10.85
N LEU A 128 -7.83 10.39 11.76
CA LEU A 128 -9.06 9.74 12.23
C LEU A 128 -9.98 10.74 12.97
N SER A 129 -9.40 11.61 13.80
CA SER A 129 -10.12 12.70 14.44
C SER A 129 -10.73 13.65 13.41
N GLU A 130 -9.97 14.01 12.37
CA GLU A 130 -10.47 14.85 11.29
C GLU A 130 -11.60 14.21 10.50
N VAL A 131 -11.53 12.90 10.24
CA VAL A 131 -12.62 12.12 9.62
C VAL A 131 -13.88 12.20 10.49
N CYS A 132 -13.76 12.00 11.80
CA CYS A 132 -14.89 12.09 12.73
C CYS A 132 -15.51 13.49 12.73
N ARG A 133 -14.69 14.53 12.72
CA ARG A 133 -15.14 15.94 12.73
C ARG A 133 -15.74 16.40 11.40
N THR A 134 -15.11 16.08 10.27
CA THR A 134 -15.44 16.68 8.97
C THR A 134 -16.32 15.82 8.08
N LEU A 135 -16.10 14.50 8.06
CA LEU A 135 -16.86 13.58 7.20
C LEU A 135 -18.09 13.04 7.93
N ILE A 136 -17.96 12.80 9.24
CA ILE A 136 -19.03 12.20 10.06
C ILE A 136 -19.82 13.26 10.83
N HIS A 137 -19.21 14.42 11.10
CA HIS A 137 -19.79 15.49 11.92
C HIS A 137 -20.09 15.07 13.37
N LYS A 138 -19.21 14.23 13.95
CA LYS A 138 -19.26 13.79 15.35
C LYS A 138 -17.85 13.81 15.94
N GLU A 139 -17.42 14.94 16.47
CA GLU A 139 -16.08 15.08 17.05
C GLU A 139 -15.86 14.14 18.25
N ASP A 140 -16.88 14.00 19.11
CA ASP A 140 -16.87 13.11 20.28
C ASP A 140 -16.85 11.61 19.94
N LEU A 141 -16.97 11.24 18.66
CA LEU A 141 -16.85 9.85 18.21
C LEU A 141 -15.39 9.38 18.25
N TYR A 142 -14.45 10.29 17.98
CA TYR A 142 -13.04 9.95 18.09
C TYR A 142 -12.72 9.63 19.54
N SER A 143 -12.07 8.49 19.75
CA SER A 143 -11.55 8.09 21.04
C SER A 143 -10.32 7.21 20.85
N GLU A 144 -9.48 7.16 21.88
CA GLU A 144 -8.30 6.29 21.87
C GLU A 144 -8.70 4.82 21.73
N LEU A 145 -9.87 4.45 22.26
CA LEU A 145 -10.44 3.11 22.10
C LEU A 145 -10.81 2.81 20.63
N LEU A 146 -11.38 3.78 19.90
CA LEU A 146 -11.67 3.63 18.47
C LEU A 146 -10.37 3.42 17.67
N TRP A 147 -9.36 4.22 17.98
CA TRP A 147 -8.04 4.15 17.34
C TRP A 147 -7.33 2.81 17.63
N GLU A 148 -7.23 2.42 18.90
CA GLU A 148 -6.56 1.20 19.33
C GLU A 148 -7.23 -0.04 18.74
N SER A 149 -8.56 -0.11 18.77
CA SER A 149 -9.31 -1.23 18.18
C SER A 149 -9.14 -1.31 16.65
N MET A 150 -9.05 -0.17 15.96
CA MET A 150 -8.73 -0.16 14.53
C MET A 150 -7.35 -0.75 14.25
N CYS A 151 -6.33 -0.27 14.96
CA CYS A 151 -4.96 -0.74 14.80
C CYS A 151 -4.81 -2.23 15.14
N GLU A 152 -5.48 -2.72 16.18
CA GLU A 152 -5.46 -4.14 16.54
C GLU A 152 -6.03 -5.02 15.42
N ILE A 153 -7.19 -4.63 14.86
CA ILE A 153 -7.84 -5.40 13.79
C ILE A 153 -6.99 -5.38 12.52
N LEU A 154 -6.43 -4.23 12.14
CA LEU A 154 -5.55 -4.14 10.96
C LEU A 154 -4.32 -5.04 11.10
N GLN A 155 -3.70 -5.09 12.28
CA GLN A 155 -2.58 -6.01 12.55
C GLN A 155 -3.02 -7.48 12.41
N ARG A 156 -4.18 -7.84 12.99
CA ARG A 156 -4.72 -9.20 12.85
C ARG A 156 -4.91 -9.57 11.38
N LEU A 157 -5.55 -8.71 10.59
CA LEU A 157 -5.76 -8.93 9.15
C LEU A 157 -4.44 -9.08 8.39
N ALA A 158 -3.43 -8.28 8.73
CA ALA A 158 -2.09 -8.39 8.16
C ALA A 158 -1.46 -9.77 8.42
N PHE A 159 -1.60 -10.31 9.64
CA PHE A 159 -1.10 -11.66 9.95
C PHE A 159 -1.82 -12.76 9.15
N TYR A 160 -3.15 -12.67 8.98
CA TYR A 160 -3.87 -13.61 8.10
C TYR A 160 -3.37 -13.54 6.64
N ARG A 161 -3.06 -12.34 6.14
CA ARG A 161 -2.50 -12.16 4.79
C ARG A 161 -1.09 -12.72 4.69
N ALA A 162 -0.23 -12.47 5.66
CA ALA A 162 1.11 -13.02 5.73
C ALA A 162 1.10 -14.55 5.81
N THR A 163 0.24 -15.15 6.65
CA THR A 163 0.06 -16.61 6.72
C THR A 163 -0.34 -17.19 5.37
N LYS A 164 -1.25 -16.53 4.65
CA LYS A 164 -1.64 -16.97 3.31
C LYS A 164 -0.44 -17.02 2.35
N ILE A 165 0.46 -16.04 2.42
CA ILE A 165 1.69 -16.01 1.61
C ILE A 165 2.64 -17.15 2.03
N ILE A 166 2.91 -17.30 3.33
CA ILE A 166 3.79 -18.35 3.88
C ILE A 166 3.28 -19.74 3.47
N TRP A 167 1.98 -19.97 3.53
CA TRP A 167 1.36 -21.24 3.14
C TRP A 167 1.20 -21.41 1.63
N SER A 168 1.72 -20.47 0.82
CA SER A 168 1.59 -20.44 -0.64
C SER A 168 0.14 -20.59 -1.11
N TRP A 169 -0.78 -20.00 -0.36
CA TRP A 169 -2.19 -20.32 -0.49
C TRP A 169 -2.89 -19.39 -1.49
N ASN A 170 -3.12 -19.89 -2.71
CA ASN A 170 -3.74 -19.11 -3.78
C ASN A 170 -5.28 -19.12 -3.75
N ILE A 171 -5.89 -18.81 -2.59
CA ILE A 171 -7.35 -18.71 -2.44
C ILE A 171 -7.75 -17.29 -2.05
N LYS A 172 -8.90 -16.81 -2.54
CA LYS A 172 -9.43 -15.51 -2.15
C LYS A 172 -9.74 -15.49 -0.64
N SER A 173 -9.16 -14.52 0.07
CA SER A 173 -9.42 -14.34 1.50
C SER A 173 -10.89 -13.97 1.75
N PRO A 174 -11.48 -14.37 2.88
CA PRO A 174 -12.79 -13.87 3.28
C PRO A 174 -12.75 -12.34 3.40
N SER A 175 -13.88 -11.69 3.10
CA SER A 175 -13.99 -10.23 3.18
C SER A 175 -14.15 -9.82 4.64
N ALA A 176 -13.15 -9.11 5.19
CA ALA A 176 -13.09 -8.70 6.59
C ALA A 176 -14.31 -7.89 7.04
N LYS A 177 -14.86 -7.03 6.15
CA LYS A 177 -16.05 -6.21 6.43
C LYS A 177 -17.29 -6.96 6.93
N LYS A 178 -17.39 -8.26 6.66
CA LYS A 178 -18.53 -9.09 7.13
C LYS A 178 -18.41 -9.47 8.60
N TYR A 179 -17.24 -9.24 9.18
CA TYR A 179 -16.85 -9.68 10.51
C TYR A 179 -16.41 -8.50 11.39
N ILE A 180 -16.45 -7.28 10.84
CA ILE A 180 -16.09 -6.05 11.55
C ILE A 180 -17.35 -5.21 11.69
N GLU A 181 -17.63 -4.80 12.91
CA GLU A 181 -18.71 -3.89 13.25
C GLU A 181 -18.22 -2.80 14.21
N ILE A 182 -19.03 -1.78 14.42
CA ILE A 182 -18.74 -0.73 15.40
C ILE A 182 -19.81 -0.79 16.47
N HIS A 183 -19.36 -0.95 17.71
CA HIS A 183 -20.23 -1.03 18.87
C HIS A 183 -19.64 -0.17 19.98
N GLN A 184 -20.44 0.75 20.54
CA GLN A 184 -20.02 1.65 21.63
C GLN A 184 -18.72 2.42 21.35
N GLY A 185 -18.55 2.93 20.12
CA GLY A 185 -17.41 3.77 19.76
C GLY A 185 -16.09 3.02 19.58
N LYS A 186 -16.11 1.68 19.43
CA LYS A 186 -14.94 0.88 19.07
C LYS A 186 -15.26 -0.08 17.94
N PHE A 187 -14.23 -0.51 17.21
CA PHE A 187 -14.38 -1.61 16.29
C PHE A 187 -14.38 -2.94 17.05
N GLU A 188 -15.27 -3.85 16.66
CA GLU A 188 -15.30 -5.23 17.12
C GLU A 188 -15.07 -6.16 15.92
N PHE A 189 -14.19 -7.14 16.09
CA PHE A 189 -13.86 -8.12 15.06
C PHE A 189 -14.26 -9.52 15.52
N ASN A 190 -15.21 -10.12 14.82
CA ASN A 190 -15.59 -11.51 15.03
C ASN A 190 -14.54 -12.45 14.42
N GLU A 191 -13.39 -12.51 15.09
CA GLU A 191 -12.22 -13.26 14.63
C GLU A 191 -12.51 -14.76 14.55
N VAL A 192 -13.35 -15.30 15.43
CA VAL A 192 -13.74 -16.73 15.41
C VAL A 192 -14.37 -17.08 14.07
N ASN A 193 -15.41 -16.34 13.65
CA ASN A 193 -16.09 -16.61 12.38
C ASN A 193 -15.23 -16.26 11.16
N TYR A 194 -14.37 -15.24 11.27
CA TYR A 194 -13.42 -14.90 10.22
C TYR A 194 -12.39 -16.04 10.02
N ARG A 195 -11.84 -16.56 11.12
CA ARG A 195 -10.88 -17.67 11.15
C ARG A 195 -11.47 -18.94 10.56
N GLU A 196 -12.70 -19.29 10.91
CA GLU A 196 -13.42 -20.42 10.30
C GLU A 196 -13.59 -20.25 8.78
N ALA A 197 -13.96 -19.05 8.34
CA ALA A 197 -14.09 -18.74 6.92
C ALA A 197 -12.73 -18.76 6.20
N PHE A 198 -11.68 -18.27 6.85
CA PHE A 198 -10.31 -18.30 6.34
C PHE A 198 -9.85 -19.73 6.16
N LEU A 199 -10.02 -20.60 7.15
CA LEU A 199 -9.57 -21.99 7.16
C LEU A 199 -10.50 -22.99 6.45
N ARG A 200 -11.59 -22.52 5.82
CA ARG A 200 -12.61 -23.39 5.22
C ARG A 200 -12.04 -24.36 4.19
N HIS A 201 -11.05 -23.93 3.43
CA HIS A 201 -10.44 -24.72 2.36
C HIS A 201 -9.17 -25.48 2.79
N VAL A 202 -8.76 -25.38 4.06
CA VAL A 202 -7.63 -26.17 4.59
C VAL A 202 -8.14 -27.54 5.06
N THR A 203 -7.49 -28.59 4.55
CA THR A 203 -7.81 -30.00 4.84
C THR A 203 -7.04 -30.57 6.03
N SER A 204 -5.98 -29.90 6.50
CA SER A 204 -5.22 -30.33 7.70
C SER A 204 -6.13 -30.45 8.91
N GLN A 205 -5.98 -31.54 9.67
CA GLN A 205 -6.68 -31.76 10.94
C GLN A 205 -6.18 -30.82 12.04
N ASN A 206 -4.94 -30.33 11.92
CA ASN A 206 -4.30 -29.42 12.89
C ASN A 206 -4.31 -27.96 12.43
N LYS A 207 -5.03 -27.63 11.36
CA LYS A 207 -5.04 -26.30 10.72
C LYS A 207 -5.22 -25.12 11.67
N TYR A 208 -6.00 -25.29 12.74
CA TYR A 208 -6.21 -24.27 13.75
C TYR A 208 -4.92 -24.00 14.53
N LYS A 209 -4.29 -25.06 15.03
CA LYS A 209 -3.02 -24.99 15.75
C LYS A 209 -1.90 -24.43 14.85
N GLU A 210 -1.80 -24.92 13.62
CA GLU A 210 -0.81 -24.44 12.64
C GLU A 210 -0.97 -22.93 12.36
N LEU A 211 -2.22 -22.46 12.24
CA LEU A 211 -2.51 -21.04 12.07
C LEU A 211 -2.07 -20.22 13.29
N ASP A 212 -2.41 -20.68 14.49
CA ASP A 212 -2.07 -19.97 15.75
C ASP A 212 -0.55 -19.88 15.93
N GLU A 213 0.18 -20.97 15.64
CA GLU A 213 1.64 -21.00 15.67
C GLU A 213 2.25 -20.05 14.64
N THR A 214 1.69 -20.00 13.42
CA THR A 214 2.16 -19.08 12.37
C THR A 214 1.93 -17.62 12.76
N ILE A 215 0.72 -17.28 13.25
CA ILE A 215 0.39 -15.92 13.70
C ILE A 215 1.26 -15.51 14.89
N ALA A 216 1.47 -16.39 15.87
CA ALA A 216 2.34 -16.10 17.00
C ALA A 216 3.78 -15.79 16.55
N SER A 217 4.33 -16.58 15.62
CA SER A 217 5.66 -16.31 15.07
C SER A 217 5.73 -14.97 14.30
N LEU A 218 4.68 -14.62 13.55
CA LEU A 218 4.59 -13.33 12.87
C LEU A 218 4.53 -12.17 13.86
N GLN A 219 3.76 -12.31 14.95
CA GLN A 219 3.66 -11.29 16.00
C GLN A 219 5.00 -11.01 16.68
N GLU A 220 5.82 -12.03 16.92
CA GLU A 220 7.15 -11.87 17.52
C GLU A 220 8.13 -11.09 16.61
N LYS A 221 7.97 -11.19 15.29
CA LYS A 221 8.82 -10.52 14.30
C LYS A 221 8.27 -9.18 13.82
N ALA A 222 7.01 -8.88 14.12
CA ALA A 222 6.34 -7.71 13.59
C ALA A 222 7.07 -6.42 14.02
N PRO A 223 7.32 -5.48 13.08
CA PRO A 223 7.78 -4.15 13.44
C PRO A 223 6.90 -3.50 14.50
N ILE A 224 7.49 -2.67 15.36
CA ILE A 224 6.75 -1.95 16.41
C ILE A 224 5.65 -1.07 15.80
N ASP A 225 5.96 -0.39 14.71
CA ASP A 225 4.98 0.42 13.97
C ASP A 225 4.19 -0.46 13.00
N CYS A 226 2.90 -0.65 13.29
CA CYS A 226 2.01 -1.48 12.48
C CYS A 226 1.85 -0.97 11.05
N ARG A 227 2.04 0.34 10.82
CA ARG A 227 1.97 1.00 9.52
C ARG A 227 2.99 0.46 8.51
N ARG A 228 4.01 -0.27 8.98
CA ARG A 228 5.01 -0.91 8.12
C ARG A 228 4.54 -2.21 7.47
N TYR A 229 3.42 -2.79 7.91
CA TYR A 229 2.94 -4.09 7.40
C TYR A 229 1.41 -4.22 7.29
N VAL A 230 0.61 -3.28 7.79
CA VAL A 230 -0.85 -3.32 7.58
C VAL A 230 -1.21 -2.97 6.14
N ASN A 231 -2.31 -3.55 5.64
CA ASN A 231 -2.73 -3.33 4.26
C ASN A 231 -3.61 -2.07 4.11
N GLY A 232 -3.28 -1.23 3.11
CA GLY A 232 -4.02 0.00 2.81
C GLY A 232 -5.50 -0.22 2.52
N HIS A 233 -5.88 -1.26 1.77
CA HIS A 233 -7.29 -1.53 1.47
C HIS A 233 -8.10 -1.89 2.71
N ASP A 234 -7.51 -2.67 3.63
CA ASP A 234 -8.19 -3.00 4.89
C ASP A 234 -8.43 -1.73 5.73
N TYR A 235 -7.44 -0.83 5.79
CA TYR A 235 -7.57 0.47 6.44
C TYR A 235 -8.69 1.33 5.81
N ILE A 236 -8.70 1.49 4.49
CA ILE A 236 -9.75 2.28 3.82
C ILE A 236 -11.13 1.65 4.05
N GLU A 237 -11.25 0.31 4.01
CA GLU A 237 -12.51 -0.37 4.31
C GLU A 237 -12.97 -0.14 5.75
N MET A 238 -12.07 -0.08 6.73
CA MET A 238 -12.43 0.26 8.12
C MET A 238 -12.98 1.68 8.24
N ILE A 239 -12.38 2.66 7.56
CA ILE A 239 -12.92 4.02 7.51
C ILE A 239 -14.28 4.06 6.80
N LEU A 240 -14.48 3.26 5.74
CA LEU A 240 -15.79 3.14 5.10
C LEU A 240 -16.84 2.54 6.03
N ILE A 241 -16.49 1.54 6.84
CA ILE A 241 -17.39 0.96 7.85
C ILE A 241 -17.77 2.04 8.87
N LEU A 242 -16.82 2.84 9.34
CA LEU A 242 -17.06 3.96 10.25
C LEU A 242 -18.04 4.98 9.68
N ILE A 243 -17.75 5.49 8.48
CA ILE A 243 -18.62 6.49 7.82
C ILE A 243 -20.02 5.92 7.60
N ARG A 244 -20.15 4.68 7.13
CA ARG A 244 -21.45 4.06 6.83
C ARG A 244 -22.26 3.73 8.08
N THR A 245 -21.61 3.48 9.20
CA THR A 245 -22.30 3.20 10.46
C THR A 245 -22.84 4.49 11.08
N GLU A 246 -22.06 5.56 10.99
CA GLU A 246 -22.35 6.80 11.70
C GLU A 246 -23.10 7.85 10.87
N THR A 247 -23.16 7.65 9.55
CA THR A 247 -23.81 8.55 8.61
C THR A 247 -24.75 7.81 7.67
N ASN A 248 -25.74 8.52 7.12
CA ASN A 248 -26.56 8.05 6.00
C ASN A 248 -25.95 8.42 4.64
N LEU A 249 -24.64 8.75 4.59
CA LEU A 249 -23.98 9.04 3.33
C LEU A 249 -24.08 7.80 2.45
N GLY A 250 -24.44 8.01 1.18
CA GLY A 250 -24.63 6.94 0.20
C GLY A 250 -23.35 6.15 -0.07
N ARG A 251 -23.30 5.42 -1.19
CA ARG A 251 -22.10 4.66 -1.57
C ARG A 251 -20.89 5.60 -1.74
N PHE A 252 -20.02 5.67 -0.74
CA PHE A 252 -18.67 6.18 -0.86
C PHE A 252 -17.80 5.17 -1.61
N ASP A 253 -17.15 5.63 -2.68
CA ASP A 253 -16.15 4.89 -3.46
C ASP A 253 -14.79 4.95 -2.74
N GLU A 254 -14.12 3.80 -2.67
CA GLU A 254 -12.84 3.62 -1.98
C GLU A 254 -11.77 4.60 -2.50
N ARG A 255 -11.73 4.88 -3.80
CA ARG A 255 -10.75 5.78 -4.41
C ARG A 255 -11.03 7.23 -4.05
N ILE A 256 -12.30 7.61 -3.94
CA ILE A 256 -12.69 8.96 -3.50
C ILE A 256 -12.28 9.14 -2.04
N LEU A 257 -12.54 8.15 -1.18
CA LEU A 257 -12.17 8.23 0.22
C LEU A 257 -10.64 8.28 0.39
N SER A 258 -9.89 7.41 -0.30
CA SER A 258 -8.42 7.45 -0.25
C SER A 258 -7.87 8.84 -0.61
N ARG A 259 -8.41 9.47 -1.66
CA ARG A 259 -8.06 10.86 -2.01
C ARG A 259 -8.44 11.88 -0.93
N ALA A 260 -9.63 11.75 -0.36
CA ALA A 260 -10.07 12.65 0.72
C ALA A 260 -9.14 12.54 1.93
N LEU A 261 -8.77 11.32 2.34
CA LEU A 261 -7.85 11.10 3.46
C LEU A 261 -6.46 11.70 3.19
N MET A 262 -5.96 11.60 1.96
CA MET A 262 -4.71 12.28 1.60
C MET A 262 -4.81 13.80 1.78
N LEU A 263 -5.96 14.42 1.50
CA LEU A 263 -6.13 15.88 1.71
C LEU A 263 -6.19 16.28 3.18
N LEU A 264 -6.54 15.35 4.08
CA LEU A 264 -6.54 15.58 5.53
C LEU A 264 -5.15 15.39 6.15
N ASN A 265 -4.23 14.76 5.43
CA ASN A 265 -2.87 14.52 5.88
C ASN A 265 -1.94 15.70 5.55
N ASP A 266 -1.04 16.05 6.46
CA ASP A 266 -0.06 17.14 6.27
C ASP A 266 1.19 16.71 5.48
N PHE A 267 1.33 15.40 5.20
CA PHE A 267 2.46 14.77 4.52
C PHE A 267 3.81 14.93 5.22
N GLN A 268 3.87 15.42 6.46
CA GLN A 268 5.15 15.69 7.13
C GLN A 268 6.03 14.43 7.21
N GLU A 269 5.45 13.30 7.64
CA GLU A 269 6.17 12.02 7.70
C GLU A 269 6.68 11.55 6.32
N ALA A 270 5.90 11.76 5.26
CA ALA A 270 6.33 11.40 3.90
C ALA A 270 7.47 12.30 3.40
N ILE A 271 7.47 13.59 3.76
CA ILE A 271 8.49 14.58 3.36
C ILE A 271 9.82 14.35 4.09
N GLU A 272 9.74 13.93 5.36
CA GLU A 272 10.87 13.62 6.24
C GLU A 272 11.37 12.18 6.07
N GLY A 273 10.58 11.32 5.43
CA GLY A 273 10.89 9.92 5.16
C GLY A 273 12.11 9.69 4.27
N SER A 274 12.63 8.47 4.34
CA SER A 274 13.84 8.08 3.60
C SER A 274 13.61 8.14 2.09
N LEU A 275 12.41 7.80 1.63
CA LEU A 275 12.04 7.86 0.23
C LEU A 275 12.07 9.30 -0.33
N ALA A 276 11.62 10.29 0.44
CA ALA A 276 11.75 11.69 0.04
C ALA A 276 13.23 12.13 -0.03
N GLY A 277 14.08 11.61 0.84
CA GLY A 277 15.53 11.77 0.74
C GLY A 277 16.09 11.23 -0.58
N GLU A 278 15.69 10.03 -0.97
CA GLU A 278 16.07 9.39 -2.25
C GLU A 278 15.56 10.18 -3.45
N LEU A 279 14.30 10.62 -3.44
CA LEU A 279 13.74 11.47 -4.50
C LEU A 279 14.57 12.75 -4.69
N ARG A 280 14.93 13.43 -3.61
CA ARG A 280 15.78 14.63 -3.66
C ARG A 280 17.18 14.30 -4.16
N ALA A 281 17.80 13.22 -3.68
CA ALA A 281 19.13 12.81 -4.11
C ALA A 281 19.17 12.52 -5.63
N THR A 282 18.14 11.86 -6.15
CA THR A 282 18.05 11.56 -7.59
C THR A 282 17.70 12.78 -8.43
N PHE A 283 16.75 13.63 -8.00
CA PHE A 283 16.15 14.64 -8.87
C PHE A 283 16.58 16.09 -8.62
N ALA A 284 17.15 16.43 -7.46
CA ALA A 284 17.51 17.81 -7.12
C ALA A 284 18.84 18.27 -7.77
N THR A 285 19.66 17.35 -8.25
CA THR A 285 20.84 17.71 -9.03
C THR A 285 20.41 18.24 -10.41
N ASN A 286 21.14 19.21 -10.97
CA ASN A 286 20.99 19.62 -12.37
C ASN A 286 21.81 18.66 -13.23
#